data_AF-A0A8C0LFQ4-F1
#
_entry.id   AF-A0A8C0LFQ4-F1
#
_cell.length_a   1.000
_cell.length_b   1.000
_cell.length_c   1.000
_cell.angle_alpha   90.00
_cell.angle_beta   90.00
_cell.angle_gamma   90.00
#
_symmetry.space_group_name_H-M   'P 1'
#
loop_
_entity.id
_entity.type
_entity.pdbx_description
1 polymer ?
#
loop_
_entity_poly.entity_id
_entity_poly.type
_entity_poly.pdbx_seq_one_letter_code
_entity_poly.pdbx_strand_id
1 'polypeptide(L)'
;MGDGESSEGSVWEALAFASHYNLDNLVAIFDVNRVGHSGGLPLEHCIDIYQKRCEAFGWNTYVVDGRDVEALCQVFWQASEVKNKPTAVVAKTFKGRGIPSVEDAENWHGKPMPKERADAIIKLIESQIETNKNLEPKPPIEDSPPVNILDIEMASPPAYTVGEQIATRKACGLALAKLGHANDRVIVLDGDTKNSTFSDIFKREHPERFIECYIAEQNMVSVALGCATRGRTVAFVSTFAAFLTRAFDQIRMGAISETNINLIGSHCGVSVGEDGPSQMALEDLAMFRSVRNCTIFYPSDATSTEHAILLAANTKGMCYIRASRPETAVIYTPQESFAVGQAKVIRRDVNDKVTVIGAGVTLHEALAAAEDLSKEDISIRVIDLFTIKPLDVTTIISNAKATGGRIITVEDHYPEGGIGEAVCAAVSMEPDILVHQLAVAGVPRSGKPGELLDMFGVSARHIIVAVKCILMN
;
A
#
# COMPACT_ATOMS: atom_id res chain seq x y z
N MET A 1 19.77 -13.54 4.95
CA MET A 1 19.81 -12.15 5.45
C MET A 1 21.22 -11.86 5.91
N GLY A 2 21.73 -10.67 5.60
CA GLY A 2 23.00 -10.21 6.17
C GLY A 2 22.84 -9.87 7.64
N ASP A 3 23.92 -9.95 8.41
CA ASP A 3 23.98 -9.43 9.77
C ASP A 3 23.70 -7.92 9.85
N GLY A 4 24.22 -7.12 8.92
CA GLY A 4 23.94 -5.69 8.86
C GLY A 4 22.46 -5.39 8.60
N GLU A 5 21.84 -6.15 7.70
CA GLU A 5 20.42 -6.10 7.37
C GLU A 5 19.53 -6.41 8.59
N SER A 6 19.98 -7.29 9.49
CA SER A 6 19.24 -7.60 10.73
C SER A 6 19.12 -6.44 11.73
N SER A 7 19.69 -5.27 11.42
CA SER A 7 19.44 -4.04 12.18
C SER A 7 18.08 -3.40 11.84
N GLU A 8 17.50 -3.74 10.69
CA GLU A 8 16.20 -3.21 10.27
C GLU A 8 15.06 -3.75 11.14
N GLY A 9 14.19 -2.85 11.61
CA GLY A 9 13.06 -3.21 12.48
C GLY A 9 12.08 -4.19 11.82
N SER A 10 11.92 -4.09 10.50
CA SER A 10 11.05 -4.95 9.69
C SER A 10 11.46 -6.43 9.73
N VAL A 11 12.76 -6.74 9.91
CA VAL A 11 13.24 -8.11 10.12
C VAL A 11 12.66 -8.69 11.40
N TRP A 12 12.62 -7.91 12.48
CA TRP A 12 12.12 -8.34 13.78
C TRP A 12 10.59 -8.44 13.80
N GLU A 13 9.89 -7.56 13.08
CA GLU A 13 8.45 -7.70 12.82
C GLU A 13 8.15 -9.06 12.13
N ALA A 14 8.93 -9.42 11.11
CA ALA A 14 8.79 -10.70 10.40
C ALA A 14 9.15 -11.91 11.27
N LEU A 15 10.18 -11.81 12.12
CA LEU A 15 10.53 -12.86 13.08
C LEU A 15 9.39 -13.11 14.07
N ALA A 16 8.79 -12.06 14.62
CA ALA A 16 7.65 -12.18 15.53
C ALA A 16 6.42 -12.76 14.82
N PHE A 17 6.16 -12.34 13.58
CA PHE A 17 5.08 -12.86 12.76
C PHE A 17 5.23 -14.36 12.50
N ALA A 18 6.41 -14.81 12.07
CA ALA A 18 6.65 -16.20 11.72
C ALA A 18 6.51 -17.16 12.90
N SER A 19 6.96 -16.75 14.09
CA SER A 19 6.78 -17.57 15.30
C SER A 19 5.34 -17.55 15.78
N HIS A 20 4.65 -16.40 15.73
CA HIS A 20 3.23 -16.32 16.05
C HIS A 20 2.37 -17.28 15.20
N TYR A 21 2.66 -17.33 13.89
CA TYR A 21 1.97 -18.20 12.94
C TYR A 21 2.57 -19.61 12.83
N ASN A 22 3.54 -19.96 13.67
CA ASN A 22 4.19 -21.28 13.71
C ASN A 22 4.69 -21.75 12.32
N LEU A 23 5.30 -20.85 11.54
CA LEU A 23 5.74 -21.13 10.16
C LEU A 23 6.92 -22.11 10.11
N ASP A 24 6.66 -23.40 10.31
CA ASP A 24 7.66 -24.46 10.40
C ASP A 24 8.26 -24.90 9.06
N ASN A 25 7.73 -24.36 7.98
CA ASN A 25 8.29 -24.46 6.63
C ASN A 25 9.22 -23.28 6.27
N LEU A 26 9.50 -22.38 7.22
CA LEU A 26 10.39 -21.23 7.02
C LEU A 26 11.75 -21.45 7.68
N VAL A 27 12.81 -21.27 6.88
CA VAL A 27 14.20 -21.25 7.34
C VAL A 27 14.84 -19.91 7.00
N ALA A 28 15.32 -19.19 8.00
CA ALA A 28 16.06 -17.95 7.86
C ALA A 28 17.56 -18.19 8.10
N ILE A 29 18.41 -17.75 7.18
CA ILE A 29 19.87 -17.85 7.32
C ILE A 29 20.42 -16.46 7.62
N PHE A 30 21.08 -16.29 8.76
CA PHE A 30 21.83 -15.09 9.12
C PHE A 30 23.29 -15.29 8.73
N ASP A 31 23.74 -14.57 7.70
CA ASP A 31 25.14 -14.50 7.29
C ASP A 31 25.88 -13.52 8.20
N VAL A 32 26.46 -14.03 9.29
CA VAL A 32 27.18 -13.23 10.28
C VAL A 32 28.63 -13.10 9.88
N ASN A 33 28.86 -12.17 8.94
CA ASN A 33 30.15 -11.93 8.29
C ASN A 33 30.93 -10.75 8.90
N ARG A 34 30.43 -10.16 10.00
CA ARG A 34 31.02 -9.10 10.84
C ARG A 34 30.99 -7.68 10.26
N VAL A 35 31.00 -7.54 8.94
CA VAL A 35 31.29 -6.26 8.27
C VAL A 35 30.10 -5.80 7.43
N GLY A 36 29.61 -4.59 7.71
CA GLY A 36 28.53 -3.94 6.98
C GLY A 36 29.00 -3.26 5.69
N HIS A 37 28.33 -2.17 5.32
CA HIS A 37 28.71 -1.36 4.16
C HIS A 37 29.96 -0.53 4.44
N SER A 38 29.99 0.20 5.57
CA SER A 38 31.00 1.20 5.90
C SER A 38 32.02 0.78 6.96
N GLY A 39 31.86 -0.39 7.59
CA GLY A 39 32.75 -0.88 8.64
C GLY A 39 32.16 -2.04 9.43
N GLY A 40 32.77 -2.35 10.58
CA GLY A 40 32.26 -3.33 11.54
C GLY A 40 30.82 -3.06 12.01
N LEU A 41 30.08 -4.14 12.26
CA LEU A 41 28.70 -4.11 12.72
C LEU A 41 28.59 -4.17 14.25
N PRO A 42 27.48 -3.71 14.86
CA PRO A 42 27.36 -3.59 16.31
C PRO A 42 27.62 -4.88 17.11
N LEU A 43 27.27 -6.05 16.55
CA LEU A 43 27.45 -7.33 17.22
C LEU A 43 28.66 -8.12 16.70
N GLU A 44 29.32 -7.69 15.63
CA GLU A 44 30.44 -8.41 15.03
C GLU A 44 30.20 -9.94 14.95
N HIS A 45 31.11 -10.76 15.50
CA HIS A 45 30.97 -12.22 15.66
C HIS A 45 30.47 -12.64 17.06
N CYS A 46 29.70 -11.81 17.76
CA CYS A 46 29.00 -12.18 18.99
C CYS A 46 27.79 -13.09 18.65
N ILE A 47 28.08 -14.28 18.14
CA ILE A 47 27.11 -15.25 17.62
C ILE A 47 26.07 -15.65 18.67
N ASP A 48 26.46 -15.69 19.94
CA ASP A 48 25.55 -16.02 21.05
C ASP A 48 24.44 -14.97 21.22
N ILE A 49 24.70 -13.70 20.88
CA ILE A 49 23.68 -12.64 20.93
C ILE A 49 22.68 -12.81 19.80
N TYR A 50 23.13 -13.09 18.58
CA TYR A 50 22.23 -13.40 17.46
C TYR A 50 21.34 -14.61 17.80
N GLN A 51 21.94 -15.68 18.32
CA GLN A 51 21.20 -16.87 18.76
C GLN A 51 20.12 -16.51 19.79
N LYS A 52 20.51 -15.83 20.88
CA LYS A 52 19.58 -15.42 21.95
C LYS A 52 18.44 -14.55 21.42
N ARG A 53 18.72 -13.67 20.46
CA ARG A 53 17.68 -12.84 19.85
C ARG A 53 16.70 -13.68 19.04
N CYS A 54 17.16 -14.58 18.17
CA CYS A 54 16.27 -15.48 17.42
C CYS A 54 15.42 -16.36 18.35
N GLU A 55 16.03 -16.96 19.37
CA GLU A 55 15.35 -17.78 20.37
C GLU A 55 14.29 -16.98 21.15
N ALA A 56 14.61 -15.74 21.56
CA ALA A 56 13.68 -14.86 22.26
C ALA A 56 12.46 -14.48 21.40
N PHE A 57 12.61 -14.45 20.07
CA PHE A 57 11.52 -14.26 19.11
C PHE A 57 10.77 -15.56 18.78
N GLY A 58 11.07 -16.67 19.46
CA GLY A 58 10.34 -17.95 19.33
C GLY A 58 10.86 -18.89 18.23
N TRP A 59 12.08 -18.67 17.72
CA TRP A 59 12.64 -19.47 16.64
C TRP A 59 13.47 -20.65 17.15
N ASN A 60 13.41 -21.77 16.44
CA ASN A 60 14.40 -22.84 16.56
C ASN A 60 15.73 -22.36 16.00
N THR A 61 16.81 -22.33 16.78
CA THR A 61 18.06 -21.71 16.32
C THR A 61 19.22 -22.69 16.29
N TYR A 62 19.92 -22.74 15.17
CA TYR A 62 21.20 -23.45 15.02
C TYR A 62 22.33 -22.45 14.83
N VAL A 63 23.45 -22.69 15.49
CA VAL A 63 24.70 -21.96 15.27
C VAL A 63 25.65 -22.87 14.50
N VAL A 64 26.24 -22.36 13.42
CA VAL A 64 27.11 -23.15 12.55
C VAL A 64 28.28 -22.34 12.02
N ASP A 65 29.38 -23.01 11.69
CA ASP A 65 30.39 -22.42 10.81
C ASP A 65 29.81 -22.39 9.39
N GLY A 66 29.52 -21.19 8.87
CA GLY A 66 28.91 -21.02 7.54
C GLY A 66 29.83 -21.39 6.38
N ARG A 67 31.06 -21.83 6.65
CA ARG A 67 32.03 -22.33 5.67
C ARG A 67 32.11 -23.85 5.63
N ASP A 68 31.49 -24.52 6.60
CA ASP A 68 31.45 -25.96 6.69
C ASP A 68 30.18 -26.48 5.99
N VAL A 69 30.37 -26.97 4.76
CA VAL A 69 29.27 -27.49 3.93
C VAL A 69 28.62 -28.74 4.53
N GLU A 70 29.36 -29.56 5.28
CA GLU A 70 28.82 -30.75 5.92
C GLU A 70 27.92 -30.36 7.09
N ALA A 71 28.37 -29.42 7.92
CA ALA A 71 27.58 -28.87 9.01
C ALA A 71 26.32 -28.14 8.50
N LEU A 72 26.43 -27.39 7.41
CA LEU A 72 25.27 -26.75 6.76
C LEU A 72 24.26 -27.78 6.26
N CYS A 73 24.71 -28.85 5.58
CA CYS A 73 23.83 -29.94 5.14
C CYS A 73 23.10 -30.59 6.33
N GLN A 74 23.82 -30.86 7.41
CA GLN A 74 23.25 -31.45 8.63
C GLN A 74 22.19 -30.52 9.25
N VAL A 75 22.50 -29.24 9.40
CA VAL A 75 21.58 -28.25 9.98
C VAL A 75 20.32 -28.08 9.12
N PHE A 76 20.45 -28.04 7.79
CA PHE A 76 19.27 -27.92 6.92
C PHE A 76 18.40 -29.18 6.92
N TRP A 77 19.00 -30.36 7.05
CA TRP A 77 18.24 -31.59 7.26
C TRP A 77 17.52 -31.58 8.63
N GLN A 78 18.19 -31.14 9.69
CA GLN A 78 17.55 -31.00 11.00
C GLN A 78 16.41 -29.97 10.97
N ALA A 79 16.59 -28.86 10.25
CA ALA A 79 15.58 -27.82 10.08
C ALA A 79 14.31 -28.34 9.38
N SER A 80 14.41 -29.27 8.42
CA SER A 80 13.23 -29.85 7.75
C SER A 80 12.38 -30.72 8.67
N GLU A 81 12.97 -31.25 9.73
CA GLU A 81 12.29 -32.09 10.73
C GLU A 81 11.64 -31.26 11.85
N VAL A 82 11.95 -29.97 11.96
CA VAL A 82 11.32 -29.07 12.94
C VAL A 82 9.85 -28.88 12.59
N LYS A 83 8.99 -28.91 13.61
CA LYS A 83 7.54 -28.69 13.49
C LYS A 83 7.07 -27.60 14.44
N ASN A 84 6.01 -26.90 14.04
CA ASN A 84 5.32 -25.85 14.79
C ASN A 84 6.18 -24.63 15.20
N LYS A 85 7.33 -24.39 14.56
CA LYS A 85 8.14 -23.17 14.77
C LYS A 85 9.09 -22.95 13.60
N PRO A 86 9.35 -21.69 13.21
CA PRO A 86 10.34 -21.37 12.18
C PRO A 86 11.78 -21.64 12.66
N THR A 87 12.71 -21.85 11.73
CA THR A 87 14.12 -22.14 12.03
C THR A 87 15.07 -21.04 11.58
N ALA A 88 15.96 -20.61 12.47
CA ALA A 88 17.05 -19.68 12.20
C ALA A 88 18.39 -20.42 12.17
N VAL A 89 19.17 -20.22 11.13
CA VAL A 89 20.56 -20.70 11.02
C VAL A 89 21.48 -19.50 11.14
N VAL A 90 22.13 -19.36 12.28
CA VAL A 90 23.12 -18.32 12.55
C VAL A 90 24.48 -18.82 12.09
N ALA A 91 24.86 -18.45 10.87
CA ALA A 91 26.07 -18.91 10.22
C ALA A 91 27.19 -17.90 10.46
N LYS A 92 28.23 -18.30 11.20
CA LYS A 92 29.44 -17.49 11.34
C LYS A 92 30.25 -17.59 10.05
N THR A 93 30.51 -16.47 9.40
CA THR A 93 31.24 -16.38 8.13
C THR A 93 32.25 -15.23 8.16
N PHE A 94 32.96 -15.02 7.05
CA PHE A 94 33.90 -13.91 6.88
C PHE A 94 33.65 -13.27 5.52
N LYS A 95 33.42 -11.96 5.51
CA LYS A 95 33.15 -11.23 4.25
C LYS A 95 34.37 -11.32 3.34
N GLY A 96 34.16 -11.63 2.06
CA GLY A 96 35.26 -11.83 1.12
C GLY A 96 36.04 -13.15 1.31
N ARG A 97 35.42 -14.16 1.93
CA ARG A 97 35.99 -15.50 2.15
C ARG A 97 36.73 -16.03 0.91
N GLY A 98 37.95 -16.53 1.11
CA GLY A 98 38.78 -17.13 0.06
C GLY A 98 39.59 -16.11 -0.75
N ILE A 99 39.47 -14.82 -0.46
CA ILE A 99 40.21 -13.76 -1.14
C ILE A 99 41.32 -13.21 -0.21
N PRO A 100 42.61 -13.50 -0.48
CA PRO A 100 43.70 -13.01 0.35
C PRO A 100 43.71 -11.48 0.46
N SER A 101 43.93 -10.98 1.69
CA SER A 101 43.93 -9.54 2.03
C SER A 101 42.58 -8.82 1.85
N VAL A 102 41.50 -9.55 1.57
CA VAL A 102 40.12 -9.03 1.50
C VAL A 102 39.20 -9.77 2.46
N GLU A 103 39.44 -11.06 2.69
CA GLU A 103 38.73 -11.82 3.72
C GLU A 103 38.81 -11.10 5.07
N ASP A 104 37.64 -10.86 5.66
CA ASP A 104 37.45 -10.14 6.92
C ASP A 104 37.93 -8.68 6.92
N ALA A 105 38.27 -8.12 5.76
CA ALA A 105 38.71 -6.73 5.65
C ALA A 105 37.53 -5.77 5.48
N GLU A 106 37.64 -4.59 6.09
CA GLU A 106 36.71 -3.49 5.86
C GLU A 106 36.95 -2.83 4.50
N ASN A 107 36.07 -1.91 4.11
CA ASN A 107 36.20 -1.09 2.90
C ASN A 107 36.22 -1.86 1.57
N TRP A 108 35.74 -3.10 1.54
CA TRP A 108 35.60 -3.90 0.30
C TRP A 108 34.14 -4.14 -0.13
N HIS A 109 33.16 -3.72 0.67
CA HIS A 109 31.76 -3.86 0.30
C HIS A 109 31.43 -3.03 -0.96
N GLY A 110 30.73 -3.66 -1.92
CA GLY A 110 30.35 -3.02 -3.18
C GLY A 110 31.50 -2.69 -4.13
N LYS A 111 32.75 -3.10 -3.83
CA LYS A 111 33.91 -2.82 -4.68
C LYS A 111 34.28 -4.03 -5.54
N PRO A 112 34.35 -3.88 -6.87
CA PRO A 112 34.85 -4.95 -7.72
C PRO A 112 36.33 -5.20 -7.44
N MET A 113 36.77 -6.45 -7.64
CA MET A 113 38.19 -6.78 -7.57
C MET A 113 38.95 -6.10 -8.72
N PRO A 114 40.08 -5.40 -8.46
CA PRO A 114 40.91 -4.86 -9.53
C PRO A 114 41.41 -5.95 -10.48
N LYS A 115 41.43 -5.66 -11.79
CA LYS A 115 41.78 -6.65 -12.83
C LYS A 115 43.17 -7.24 -12.61
N GLU A 116 44.11 -6.45 -12.08
CA GLU A 116 45.49 -6.86 -11.82
C GLU A 116 45.60 -7.94 -10.73
N ARG A 117 44.60 -8.04 -9.84
CA ARG A 117 44.53 -9.03 -8.76
C ARG A 117 43.58 -10.19 -9.09
N ALA A 118 42.62 -9.97 -9.97
CA ALA A 118 41.55 -10.92 -10.28
C ALA A 118 42.09 -12.27 -10.77
N ASP A 119 43.00 -12.28 -11.75
CA ASP A 119 43.52 -13.53 -12.33
C ASP A 119 44.24 -14.41 -11.29
N ALA A 120 44.99 -13.79 -10.37
CA ALA A 120 45.69 -14.53 -9.32
C ALA A 120 44.71 -15.13 -8.30
N ILE A 121 43.65 -14.40 -7.96
CA ILE A 121 42.59 -14.87 -7.05
C ILE A 121 41.79 -16.00 -7.71
N ILE A 122 41.42 -15.86 -8.99
CA ILE A 122 40.70 -16.89 -9.74
C ILE A 122 41.53 -18.18 -9.76
N LYS A 123 42.82 -18.11 -10.13
CA LYS A 123 43.71 -19.29 -10.13
C LYS A 123 43.84 -19.94 -8.75
N LEU A 124 43.84 -19.14 -7.67
CA LEU A 124 43.88 -19.65 -6.31
C LEU A 124 42.58 -20.39 -5.93
N ILE A 125 41.42 -19.91 -6.38
CA ILE A 125 40.14 -20.57 -6.13
C ILE A 125 40.04 -21.84 -6.98
N GLU A 126 40.42 -21.77 -8.26
CA GLU A 126 40.43 -22.91 -9.18
C GLU A 126 41.35 -24.04 -8.71
N SER A 127 42.49 -23.72 -8.10
CA SER A 127 43.41 -24.74 -7.58
C SER A 127 42.85 -25.53 -6.39
N GLN A 128 41.77 -25.07 -5.77
CA GLN A 128 41.06 -25.76 -4.69
C GLN A 128 39.92 -26.66 -5.21
N ILE A 129 39.60 -26.61 -6.50
CA ILE A 129 38.53 -27.42 -7.09
C ILE A 129 39.04 -28.84 -7.37
N GLU A 130 38.47 -29.83 -6.68
CA GLU A 130 38.85 -31.24 -6.87
C GLU A 130 38.14 -31.92 -8.04
N THR A 131 36.96 -31.42 -8.44
CA THR A 131 36.15 -32.01 -9.50
C THR A 131 35.38 -30.97 -10.28
N ASN A 132 35.27 -31.20 -11.60
CA ASN A 132 34.48 -30.38 -12.52
C ASN A 132 33.04 -30.92 -12.70
N LYS A 133 32.61 -31.84 -11.84
CA LYS A 133 31.25 -32.39 -11.90
C LYS A 133 30.25 -31.36 -11.36
N ASN A 134 29.28 -30.99 -12.19
CA ASN A 134 28.16 -30.17 -11.76
C ASN A 134 27.16 -31.00 -10.95
N LEU A 135 26.58 -30.39 -9.92
CA LEU A 135 25.48 -30.98 -9.16
C LEU A 135 24.17 -30.81 -9.93
N GLU A 136 23.36 -31.87 -9.98
CA GLU A 136 22.02 -31.83 -10.57
C GLU A 136 20.98 -31.65 -9.46
N PRO A 137 20.15 -30.60 -9.49
CA PRO A 137 19.11 -30.40 -8.49
C PRO A 137 18.00 -31.43 -8.65
N LYS A 138 17.44 -31.88 -7.52
CA LYS A 138 16.24 -32.73 -7.54
C LYS A 138 15.00 -31.87 -7.79
N PRO A 139 14.04 -32.31 -8.62
CA PRO A 139 12.76 -31.62 -8.76
C PRO A 139 11.98 -31.65 -7.44
N PRO A 140 11.12 -30.64 -7.19
CA PRO A 140 10.25 -30.64 -6.01
C PRO A 140 9.15 -31.70 -6.13
N ILE A 141 8.49 -31.97 -5.02
CA ILE A 141 7.21 -32.70 -5.02
C ILE A 141 6.13 -31.76 -5.56
N GLU A 142 5.35 -32.20 -6.54
CA GLU A 142 4.28 -31.41 -7.17
C GLU A 142 2.95 -31.60 -6.43
N ASP A 143 2.84 -31.06 -5.22
CA ASP A 143 1.66 -31.16 -4.35
C ASP A 143 0.87 -29.84 -4.20
N SER A 144 1.32 -28.77 -4.86
CA SER A 144 0.65 -27.47 -4.84
C SER A 144 -0.67 -27.50 -5.63
N PRO A 145 -1.80 -27.05 -5.04
CA PRO A 145 -3.08 -27.09 -5.74
C PRO A 145 -3.11 -26.08 -6.91
N PRO A 146 -3.86 -26.39 -7.99
CA PRO A 146 -4.11 -25.45 -9.06
C PRO A 146 -4.92 -24.25 -8.54
N VAL A 147 -4.70 -23.07 -9.12
CA VAL A 147 -5.37 -21.82 -8.73
C VAL A 147 -6.01 -21.21 -9.98
N ASN A 148 -7.30 -20.85 -9.88
CA ASN A 148 -8.01 -20.17 -10.96
C ASN A 148 -7.60 -18.68 -11.02
N ILE A 149 -7.00 -18.27 -12.13
CA ILE A 149 -6.48 -16.92 -12.34
C ILE A 149 -7.38 -16.03 -13.20
N LEU A 150 -8.61 -16.47 -13.49
CA LEU A 150 -9.61 -15.66 -14.17
C LEU A 150 -10.07 -14.49 -13.29
N ASP A 151 -10.68 -13.50 -13.94
CA ASP A 151 -11.25 -12.33 -13.27
C ASP A 151 -12.34 -12.75 -12.26
N ILE A 152 -12.40 -12.00 -11.17
CA ILE A 152 -13.38 -12.17 -10.10
C ILE A 152 -14.63 -11.38 -10.47
N GLU A 153 -15.80 -11.99 -10.29
CA GLU A 153 -17.10 -11.32 -10.43
C GLU A 153 -17.81 -11.30 -9.08
N MET A 154 -18.52 -10.21 -8.76
CA MET A 154 -19.39 -10.16 -7.58
C MET A 154 -20.67 -10.96 -7.84
N ALA A 155 -21.13 -11.70 -6.83
CA ALA A 155 -22.34 -12.53 -6.93
C ALA A 155 -23.64 -11.71 -7.15
N SER A 156 -23.63 -10.42 -6.81
CA SER A 156 -24.77 -9.52 -6.99
C SER A 156 -24.31 -8.06 -7.10
N PRO A 157 -25.13 -7.16 -7.66
CA PRO A 157 -24.89 -5.71 -7.60
C PRO A 157 -24.84 -5.17 -6.16
N PRO A 158 -24.30 -3.96 -5.94
CA PRO A 158 -24.36 -3.27 -4.64
C PRO A 158 -25.81 -3.15 -4.14
N ALA A 159 -26.03 -3.36 -2.83
CA ALA A 159 -27.37 -3.38 -2.24
C ALA A 159 -27.66 -2.15 -1.36
N TYR A 160 -27.19 -0.98 -1.79
CA TYR A 160 -27.35 0.28 -1.06
C TYR A 160 -28.53 1.10 -1.61
N THR A 161 -29.18 1.88 -0.74
CA THR A 161 -30.28 2.77 -1.14
C THR A 161 -29.79 4.22 -1.25
N VAL A 162 -30.12 4.92 -2.33
CA VAL A 162 -29.78 6.35 -2.47
C VAL A 162 -30.31 7.15 -1.27
N GLY A 163 -29.44 7.96 -0.66
CA GLY A 163 -29.70 8.73 0.56
C GLY A 163 -29.34 8.02 1.87
N GLU A 164 -29.12 6.70 1.86
CA GLU A 164 -28.61 5.95 3.00
C GLU A 164 -27.26 6.53 3.47
N GLN A 165 -27.08 6.67 4.78
CA GLN A 165 -25.83 7.18 5.36
C GLN A 165 -24.92 6.01 5.71
N ILE A 166 -23.75 5.95 5.07
CA ILE A 166 -22.78 4.90 5.32
C ILE A 166 -21.36 5.42 5.03
N ALA A 167 -20.43 5.14 5.94
CA ALA A 167 -19.04 5.50 5.75
C ALA A 167 -18.38 4.57 4.72
N THR A 168 -17.55 5.12 3.83
CA THR A 168 -16.86 4.32 2.80
C THR A 168 -15.93 3.27 3.41
N ARG A 169 -15.31 3.52 4.58
CA ARG A 169 -14.56 2.49 5.33
C ARG A 169 -15.42 1.27 5.71
N LYS A 170 -16.70 1.48 6.07
CA LYS A 170 -17.62 0.38 6.40
C LYS A 170 -18.05 -0.37 5.15
N ALA A 171 -18.29 0.36 4.06
CA ALA A 171 -18.56 -0.23 2.75
C ALA A 171 -17.38 -1.07 2.23
N CYS A 172 -16.12 -0.68 2.50
CA CYS A 172 -14.95 -1.53 2.21
C CYS A 172 -15.06 -2.90 2.92
N GLY A 173 -15.34 -2.91 4.22
CA GLY A 173 -15.48 -4.15 4.99
C GLY A 173 -16.59 -5.08 4.46
N LEU A 174 -17.76 -4.50 4.13
CA LEU A 174 -18.88 -5.22 3.54
C LEU A 174 -18.54 -5.78 2.14
N ALA A 175 -17.91 -4.95 1.30
CA ALA A 175 -17.51 -5.34 -0.04
C ALA A 175 -16.41 -6.43 -0.03
N LEU A 176 -15.45 -6.36 0.88
CA LEU A 176 -14.43 -7.41 1.06
C LEU A 176 -15.07 -8.73 1.45
N ALA A 177 -15.99 -8.74 2.43
CA ALA A 177 -16.67 -9.95 2.86
C ALA A 177 -17.48 -10.58 1.71
N LYS A 178 -18.18 -9.74 0.93
CA LYS A 178 -18.88 -10.13 -0.29
C LYS A 178 -17.95 -10.71 -1.36
N LEU A 179 -16.81 -10.07 -1.61
CA LEU A 179 -15.79 -10.55 -2.54
C LEU A 179 -15.20 -11.90 -2.07
N GLY A 180 -15.03 -12.07 -0.76
CA GLY A 180 -14.60 -13.31 -0.13
C GLY A 180 -15.54 -14.49 -0.41
N HIS A 181 -16.85 -14.26 -0.47
CA HIS A 181 -17.83 -15.29 -0.88
C HIS A 181 -17.72 -15.65 -2.37
N ALA A 182 -17.25 -14.72 -3.20
CA ALA A 182 -17.13 -14.93 -4.64
C ALA A 182 -15.83 -15.64 -5.04
N ASN A 183 -14.75 -15.52 -4.26
CA ASN A 183 -13.46 -16.10 -4.62
C ASN A 183 -12.57 -16.46 -3.42
N ASP A 184 -12.13 -17.72 -3.38
CA ASP A 184 -11.28 -18.26 -2.31
C ASP A 184 -9.84 -17.72 -2.31
N ARG A 185 -9.39 -17.07 -3.39
CA ARG A 185 -8.06 -16.43 -3.44
C ARG A 185 -7.99 -15.13 -2.66
N VAL A 186 -9.14 -14.54 -2.32
CA VAL A 186 -9.20 -13.27 -1.60
C VAL A 186 -8.75 -13.52 -0.16
N ILE A 187 -7.70 -12.81 0.25
CA ILE A 187 -7.23 -12.79 1.63
C ILE A 187 -7.20 -11.33 2.11
N VAL A 188 -7.42 -11.13 3.41
CA VAL A 188 -7.40 -9.81 4.03
C VAL A 188 -6.38 -9.79 5.17
N LEU A 189 -5.52 -8.78 5.17
CA LEU A 189 -4.51 -8.54 6.19
C LEU A 189 -4.81 -7.21 6.87
N ASP A 190 -4.75 -7.16 8.19
CA ASP A 190 -4.96 -5.93 8.95
C ASP A 190 -3.94 -5.79 10.09
N GLY A 191 -3.57 -4.55 10.41
CA GLY A 191 -2.59 -4.22 11.44
C GLY A 191 -3.21 -3.74 12.74
N ASP A 192 -3.95 -4.61 13.44
CA ASP A 192 -4.71 -4.30 14.67
C ASP A 192 -5.68 -3.11 14.60
N THR A 193 -6.20 -2.82 13.41
CA THR A 193 -7.18 -1.74 13.16
C THR A 193 -8.51 -2.25 12.60
N LYS A 194 -8.70 -3.57 12.55
CA LYS A 194 -9.84 -4.27 11.94
C LYS A 194 -11.24 -3.78 12.33
N ASN A 195 -11.41 -3.33 13.58
CA ASN A 195 -12.66 -2.76 14.09
C ASN A 195 -12.90 -1.31 13.61
N SER A 196 -11.86 -0.63 13.14
CA SER A 196 -11.89 0.74 12.62
C SER A 196 -11.91 0.78 11.09
N THR A 197 -11.22 -0.16 10.44
CA THR A 197 -11.22 -0.39 8.98
C THR A 197 -12.43 -1.21 8.53
N PHE A 198 -13.15 -1.84 9.47
CA PHE A 198 -14.23 -2.80 9.23
C PHE A 198 -13.79 -4.09 8.52
N SER A 199 -12.49 -4.39 8.47
CA SER A 199 -11.99 -5.68 7.98
C SER A 199 -12.34 -6.85 8.92
N ASP A 200 -12.77 -6.56 10.15
CA ASP A 200 -13.34 -7.53 11.09
C ASP A 200 -14.62 -8.21 10.56
N ILE A 201 -15.35 -7.55 9.65
CA ILE A 201 -16.47 -8.16 8.92
C ILE A 201 -15.97 -9.35 8.10
N PHE A 202 -14.91 -9.16 7.30
CA PHE A 202 -14.29 -10.26 6.55
C PHE A 202 -13.77 -11.35 7.50
N LYS A 203 -13.08 -10.97 8.58
CA LYS A 203 -12.56 -11.93 9.58
C LYS A 203 -13.66 -12.82 10.16
N ARG A 204 -14.84 -12.27 10.42
CA ARG A 204 -15.97 -13.03 11.00
C ARG A 204 -16.55 -14.03 10.01
N GLU A 205 -16.55 -13.71 8.72
CA GLU A 205 -17.15 -14.54 7.67
C GLU A 205 -16.16 -15.54 7.05
N HIS A 206 -14.88 -15.18 6.96
CA HIS A 206 -13.80 -15.94 6.33
C HIS A 206 -12.53 -15.97 7.23
N PRO A 207 -12.63 -16.46 8.47
CA PRO A 207 -11.55 -16.37 9.47
C PRO A 207 -10.25 -17.06 9.02
N GLU A 208 -10.34 -18.10 8.20
CA GLU A 208 -9.21 -18.86 7.66
C GLU A 208 -8.41 -18.10 6.58
N ARG A 209 -8.97 -17.02 6.04
CA ARG A 209 -8.35 -16.14 5.02
C ARG A 209 -8.05 -14.74 5.53
N PHE A 210 -8.23 -14.52 6.83
CA PHE A 210 -7.84 -13.29 7.50
C PHE A 210 -6.49 -13.45 8.21
N ILE A 211 -5.56 -12.53 7.98
CA ILE A 211 -4.24 -12.53 8.61
C ILE A 211 -4.12 -11.29 9.49
N GLU A 212 -4.02 -11.50 10.80
CA GLU A 212 -3.73 -10.45 11.75
C GLU A 212 -2.22 -10.17 11.74
N CYS A 213 -1.84 -8.97 11.32
CA CYS A 213 -0.44 -8.57 11.24
C CYS A 213 0.01 -7.76 12.45
N TYR A 214 -0.89 -7.42 13.39
CA TYR A 214 -0.61 -6.56 14.54
C TYR A 214 -0.09 -5.17 14.12
N ILE A 215 0.40 -4.37 15.06
CA ILE A 215 0.93 -3.01 14.80
C ILE A 215 2.33 -3.10 14.14
N ALA A 216 2.36 -3.55 12.88
CA ALA A 216 3.57 -3.84 12.11
C ALA A 216 3.31 -3.67 10.60
N GLU A 217 3.06 -2.43 10.15
CA GLU A 217 2.62 -2.16 8.77
C GLU A 217 3.68 -2.55 7.72
N GLN A 218 4.97 -2.43 8.04
CA GLN A 218 6.06 -2.82 7.14
C GLN A 218 6.00 -4.31 6.84
N ASN A 219 5.91 -5.14 7.89
CA ASN A 219 5.74 -6.57 7.72
C ASN A 219 4.39 -6.93 7.09
N MET A 220 3.29 -6.27 7.46
CA MET A 220 1.97 -6.51 6.87
C MET A 220 1.98 -6.39 5.34
N VAL A 221 2.54 -5.29 4.82
CA VAL A 221 2.68 -5.12 3.37
C VAL A 221 3.59 -6.22 2.80
N SER A 222 4.73 -6.50 3.43
CA SER A 222 5.67 -7.52 2.95
C SER A 222 5.07 -8.93 2.87
N VAL A 223 4.27 -9.32 3.88
CA VAL A 223 3.52 -10.58 3.90
C VAL A 223 2.52 -10.62 2.75
N ALA A 224 1.76 -9.54 2.52
CA ALA A 224 0.82 -9.47 1.40
C ALA A 224 1.52 -9.62 0.04
N LEU A 225 2.67 -8.94 -0.15
CA LEU A 225 3.49 -9.08 -1.37
C LEU A 225 3.92 -10.54 -1.58
N GLY A 226 4.35 -11.21 -0.51
CA GLY A 226 4.71 -12.63 -0.50
C GLY A 226 3.55 -13.55 -0.88
N CYS A 227 2.38 -13.34 -0.27
CA CYS A 227 1.15 -14.09 -0.55
C CYS A 227 0.68 -13.93 -2.01
N ALA A 228 0.91 -12.77 -2.63
CA ALA A 228 0.52 -12.50 -4.01
C ALA A 228 1.48 -13.12 -5.05
N THR A 229 2.70 -13.50 -4.64
CA THR A 229 3.68 -14.08 -5.58
C THR A 229 3.11 -15.30 -6.29
N ARG A 230 3.49 -15.50 -7.56
CA ARG A 230 3.02 -16.61 -8.41
C ARG A 230 1.50 -16.68 -8.58
N GLY A 231 0.78 -15.58 -8.31
CA GLY A 231 -0.67 -15.47 -8.46
C GLY A 231 -1.48 -16.29 -7.45
N ARG A 232 -0.86 -16.70 -6.33
CA ARG A 232 -1.49 -17.63 -5.36
C ARG A 232 -2.72 -17.03 -4.68
N THR A 233 -2.68 -15.73 -4.35
CA THR A 233 -3.78 -15.03 -3.68
C THR A 233 -4.04 -13.66 -4.32
N VAL A 234 -5.19 -13.07 -3.99
CA VAL A 234 -5.54 -11.67 -4.23
C VAL A 234 -5.60 -10.99 -2.86
N ALA A 235 -4.51 -10.33 -2.48
CA ALA A 235 -4.34 -9.80 -1.14
C ALA A 235 -4.89 -8.37 -0.99
N PHE A 236 -5.63 -8.14 0.08
CA PHE A 236 -6.07 -6.83 0.53
C PHE A 236 -5.44 -6.50 1.89
N VAL A 237 -4.71 -5.40 1.98
CA VAL A 237 -4.12 -4.87 3.20
C VAL A 237 -4.98 -3.72 3.70
N SER A 238 -5.34 -3.67 4.98
CA SER A 238 -6.09 -2.56 5.57
C SER A 238 -5.45 -2.00 6.84
N THR A 239 -5.33 -0.68 6.88
CA THR A 239 -5.00 0.10 8.09
C THR A 239 -5.50 1.54 7.90
N PHE A 240 -5.06 2.49 8.73
CA PHE A 240 -5.29 3.91 8.47
C PHE A 240 -4.34 4.34 7.36
N ALA A 241 -4.83 5.15 6.43
CA ALA A 241 -4.03 5.69 5.32
C ALA A 241 -2.76 6.39 5.82
N ALA A 242 -2.83 7.08 6.97
CA ALA A 242 -1.70 7.73 7.60
C ALA A 242 -0.59 6.73 7.97
N PHE A 243 -0.95 5.51 8.40
CA PHE A 243 0.02 4.49 8.82
C PHE A 243 0.60 3.71 7.65
N LEU A 244 0.01 3.78 6.44
CA LEU A 244 0.66 3.24 5.23
C LEU A 244 1.96 3.98 4.89
N THR A 245 2.16 5.22 5.40
CA THR A 245 3.45 5.92 5.31
C THR A 245 4.58 5.14 5.99
N ARG A 246 4.26 4.39 7.06
CA ARG A 246 5.20 3.52 7.78
C ARG A 246 5.74 2.38 6.90
N ALA A 247 4.98 1.98 5.88
CA ALA A 247 5.31 0.90 4.96
C ALA A 247 5.68 1.39 3.55
N PHE A 248 5.99 2.68 3.38
CA PHE A 248 6.17 3.25 2.04
C PHE A 248 7.32 2.58 1.27
N ASP A 249 8.41 2.22 1.93
CA ASP A 249 9.52 1.53 1.24
C ASP A 249 9.10 0.12 0.76
N GLN A 250 8.30 -0.60 1.55
CA GLN A 250 7.75 -1.89 1.14
C GLN A 250 6.77 -1.73 -0.03
N ILE A 251 5.93 -0.70 -0.03
CA ILE A 251 5.03 -0.38 -1.15
C ILE A 251 5.83 -0.06 -2.42
N ARG A 252 6.88 0.77 -2.29
CA ARG A 252 7.81 1.10 -3.38
C ARG A 252 8.49 -0.15 -3.94
N MET A 253 8.99 -1.02 -3.06
CA MET A 253 9.62 -2.28 -3.46
C MET A 253 8.62 -3.26 -4.07
N GLY A 254 7.35 -3.25 -3.64
CA GLY A 254 6.28 -4.01 -4.27
C GLY A 254 6.06 -3.62 -5.73
N ALA A 255 6.01 -2.32 -6.02
CA ALA A 255 5.91 -1.84 -7.40
C ALA A 255 7.14 -2.20 -8.25
N ILE A 256 8.35 -2.13 -7.68
CA ILE A 256 9.59 -2.58 -8.34
C ILE A 256 9.57 -4.08 -8.61
N SER A 257 8.96 -4.86 -7.70
CA SER A 257 8.83 -6.32 -7.82
C SER A 257 7.71 -6.74 -8.78
N GLU A 258 6.98 -5.79 -9.38
CA GLU A 258 5.86 -6.03 -10.29
C GLU A 258 4.80 -6.99 -9.72
N THR A 259 4.58 -6.94 -8.40
CA THR A 259 3.56 -7.75 -7.73
C THR A 259 2.21 -7.03 -7.67
N ASN A 260 1.16 -7.78 -7.31
CA ASN A 260 -0.22 -7.31 -7.33
C ASN A 260 -0.81 -7.40 -5.92
N ILE A 261 -0.94 -6.26 -5.24
CA ILE A 261 -1.66 -6.18 -3.96
C ILE A 261 -2.56 -4.96 -3.94
N ASN A 262 -3.61 -5.05 -3.11
CA ASN A 262 -4.59 -4.00 -2.89
C ASN A 262 -4.39 -3.44 -1.48
N LEU A 263 -4.29 -2.12 -1.36
CA LEU A 263 -4.14 -1.42 -0.08
C LEU A 263 -5.36 -0.54 0.16
N ILE A 264 -5.99 -0.70 1.32
CA ILE A 264 -7.12 0.11 1.77
C ILE A 264 -6.63 0.97 2.92
N GLY A 265 -6.58 2.29 2.68
CA GLY A 265 -6.24 3.28 3.69
C GLY A 265 -7.51 3.96 4.18
N SER A 266 -7.95 3.64 5.39
CA SER A 266 -9.07 4.32 6.03
C SER A 266 -8.65 5.64 6.68
N HIS A 267 -9.59 6.39 7.28
CA HIS A 267 -9.28 7.58 8.09
C HIS A 267 -8.49 8.64 7.31
N CYS A 268 -8.86 8.87 6.06
CA CYS A 268 -8.25 9.92 5.27
C CYS A 268 -8.71 11.32 5.71
N GLY A 269 -7.79 12.28 5.69
CA GLY A 269 -8.09 13.70 5.83
C GLY A 269 -8.47 14.19 7.23
N VAL A 270 -8.74 15.49 7.36
CA VAL A 270 -9.16 16.15 8.60
C VAL A 270 -10.56 15.74 9.04
N SER A 271 -11.37 15.21 8.12
CA SER A 271 -12.70 14.68 8.41
C SER A 271 -12.69 13.47 9.36
N VAL A 272 -11.52 12.93 9.73
CA VAL A 272 -11.37 12.02 10.87
C VAL A 272 -11.90 12.64 12.17
N GLY A 273 -11.64 13.93 12.40
CA GLY A 273 -12.13 14.65 13.57
C GLY A 273 -11.19 14.59 14.77
N GLU A 274 -11.69 14.04 15.87
CA GLU A 274 -11.19 14.31 17.21
C GLU A 274 -9.81 13.70 17.51
N ASP A 275 -9.41 12.64 16.81
CA ASP A 275 -8.10 11.97 17.01
C ASP A 275 -6.92 12.90 16.68
N GLY A 276 -7.14 13.90 15.82
CA GLY A 276 -6.12 14.88 15.46
C GLY A 276 -5.11 14.37 14.41
N PRO A 277 -4.05 15.17 14.15
CA PRO A 277 -3.24 15.03 12.93
C PRO A 277 -2.40 13.76 12.85
N SER A 278 -2.16 13.05 13.96
CA SER A 278 -1.41 11.78 13.93
C SER A 278 -2.15 10.65 13.21
N GLN A 279 -3.48 10.75 13.04
CA GLN A 279 -4.32 9.75 12.38
C GLN A 279 -4.81 10.23 11.00
N MET A 280 -4.65 11.51 10.69
CA MET A 280 -5.17 12.13 9.47
C MET A 280 -4.20 11.88 8.32
N ALA A 281 -4.62 11.08 7.33
CA ALA A 281 -3.82 10.91 6.13
C ALA A 281 -3.98 12.11 5.21
N LEU A 282 -2.92 12.90 5.04
CA LEU A 282 -2.93 14.13 4.23
C LEU A 282 -1.85 14.14 3.14
N GLU A 283 -1.02 13.10 3.09
CA GLU A 283 0.04 12.89 2.10
C GLU A 283 -0.10 11.54 1.36
N ASP A 284 -1.18 10.80 1.61
CA ASP A 284 -1.38 9.46 1.08
C ASP A 284 -1.61 9.46 -0.44
N LEU A 285 -2.34 10.44 -0.99
CA LEU A 285 -2.49 10.57 -2.44
C LEU A 285 -1.14 10.91 -3.08
N ALA A 286 -0.35 11.80 -2.50
CA ALA A 286 0.99 12.12 -2.98
C ALA A 286 1.90 10.88 -2.98
N MET A 287 1.91 10.14 -1.87
CA MET A 287 2.66 8.91 -1.70
C MET A 287 2.30 7.89 -2.79
N PHE A 288 1.03 7.52 -2.93
CA PHE A 288 0.60 6.50 -3.89
C PHE A 288 0.68 6.98 -5.35
N ARG A 289 0.50 8.29 -5.63
CA ARG A 289 0.69 8.83 -6.98
C ARG A 289 2.14 8.71 -7.44
N SER A 290 3.10 8.80 -6.53
CA SER A 290 4.53 8.61 -6.83
C SER A 290 4.89 7.15 -7.15
N VAL A 291 4.10 6.17 -6.68
CA VAL A 291 4.33 4.75 -6.93
C VAL A 291 4.02 4.42 -8.40
N ARG A 292 5.02 3.89 -9.12
CA ARG A 292 4.90 3.57 -10.54
C ARG A 292 3.79 2.55 -10.78
N ASN A 293 2.97 2.79 -11.81
CA ASN A 293 1.84 1.95 -12.21
C ASN A 293 0.81 1.67 -11.10
N CYS A 294 0.76 2.49 -10.04
CA CYS A 294 -0.27 2.38 -9.01
C CYS A 294 -1.61 2.94 -9.53
N THR A 295 -2.70 2.20 -9.28
CA THR A 295 -4.08 2.64 -9.48
C THR A 295 -4.64 3.15 -8.16
N ILE A 296 -5.21 4.36 -8.15
CA ILE A 296 -5.69 5.02 -6.94
C ILE A 296 -7.18 5.29 -7.08
N PHE A 297 -7.96 4.58 -6.29
CA PHE A 297 -9.39 4.77 -6.11
C PHE A 297 -9.63 5.70 -4.92
N TYR A 298 -10.52 6.67 -5.09
CA TYR A 298 -11.07 7.46 -4.00
C TYR A 298 -12.59 7.48 -4.14
N PRO A 299 -13.27 6.39 -3.71
CA PRO A 299 -14.72 6.29 -3.80
C PRO A 299 -15.40 7.30 -2.88
N SER A 300 -16.53 7.83 -3.34
CA SER A 300 -17.23 8.92 -2.66
C SER A 300 -18.50 8.48 -1.94
N ASP A 301 -18.93 7.22 -2.11
CA ASP A 301 -20.04 6.61 -1.37
C ASP A 301 -19.89 5.07 -1.29
N ALA A 302 -20.86 4.37 -0.71
CA ALA A 302 -20.79 2.92 -0.56
C ALA A 302 -20.88 2.15 -1.90
N THR A 303 -21.70 2.61 -2.84
CA THR A 303 -21.83 1.99 -4.17
C THR A 303 -20.51 2.04 -4.92
N SER A 304 -19.91 3.23 -5.05
CA SER A 304 -18.59 3.41 -5.67
C SER A 304 -17.48 2.66 -4.92
N THR A 305 -17.57 2.52 -3.60
CA THR A 305 -16.62 1.73 -2.80
C THR A 305 -16.64 0.25 -3.17
N GLU A 306 -17.83 -0.35 -3.30
CA GLU A 306 -17.96 -1.76 -3.68
C GLU A 306 -17.41 -2.04 -5.08
N HIS A 307 -17.65 -1.12 -6.02
CA HIS A 307 -17.04 -1.18 -7.35
C HIS A 307 -15.52 -1.01 -7.32
N ALA A 308 -14.99 -0.11 -6.50
CA ALA A 308 -13.55 0.07 -6.34
C ALA A 308 -12.86 -1.21 -5.83
N ILE A 309 -13.48 -1.92 -4.88
CA ILE A 309 -12.97 -3.20 -4.35
C ILE A 309 -12.93 -4.27 -5.44
N LEU A 310 -14.00 -4.40 -6.23
CA LEU A 310 -14.05 -5.36 -7.34
C LEU A 310 -13.02 -5.02 -8.44
N LEU A 311 -12.93 -3.75 -8.82
CA LEU A 311 -11.99 -3.30 -9.85
C LEU A 311 -10.54 -3.50 -9.38
N ALA A 312 -10.22 -3.18 -8.12
CA ALA A 312 -8.90 -3.41 -7.55
C ALA A 312 -8.53 -4.90 -7.57
N ALA A 313 -9.46 -5.79 -7.20
CA ALA A 313 -9.25 -7.24 -7.23
C ALA A 313 -8.82 -7.78 -8.62
N ASN A 314 -9.28 -7.12 -9.69
CA ASN A 314 -9.01 -7.49 -11.09
C ASN A 314 -7.95 -6.61 -11.76
N THR A 315 -7.40 -5.62 -11.06
CA THR A 315 -6.40 -4.69 -11.61
C THR A 315 -5.00 -5.14 -11.23
N LYS A 316 -4.11 -5.25 -12.23
CA LYS A 316 -2.69 -5.56 -12.01
C LYS A 316 -1.93 -4.39 -11.40
N GLY A 317 -0.84 -4.70 -10.72
CA GLY A 317 0.02 -3.76 -10.04
C GLY A 317 -0.50 -3.41 -8.64
N MET A 318 -0.02 -2.29 -8.13
CA MET A 318 -0.40 -1.79 -6.81
C MET A 318 -1.72 -1.04 -6.91
N CYS A 319 -2.74 -1.44 -6.16
CA CYS A 319 -4.00 -0.68 -6.06
C CYS A 319 -4.11 -0.03 -4.69
N TYR A 320 -4.52 1.23 -4.63
CA TYR A 320 -4.81 1.95 -3.40
C TYR A 320 -6.26 2.42 -3.38
N ILE A 321 -6.97 2.18 -2.28
CA ILE A 321 -8.35 2.61 -2.05
C ILE A 321 -8.36 3.51 -0.82
N ARG A 322 -8.65 4.80 -1.02
CA ARG A 322 -8.75 5.80 0.05
C ARG A 322 -10.18 5.81 0.61
N ALA A 323 -10.33 5.51 1.89
CA ALA A 323 -11.62 5.41 2.58
C ALA A 323 -11.75 6.44 3.71
N SER A 324 -12.95 6.99 3.87
CA SER A 324 -13.26 8.08 4.78
C SER A 324 -13.95 7.58 6.05
N ARG A 325 -13.76 8.33 7.16
CA ARG A 325 -14.34 8.00 8.48
C ARG A 325 -15.84 8.36 8.60
N PRO A 326 -16.28 9.57 8.20
CA PRO A 326 -17.67 9.98 8.34
C PRO A 326 -18.63 9.14 7.50
N GLU A 327 -19.87 9.04 7.94
CA GLU A 327 -20.96 8.57 7.10
C GLU A 327 -21.31 9.65 6.08
N THR A 328 -21.52 9.23 4.84
CA THR A 328 -21.94 10.10 3.74
C THR A 328 -23.13 9.46 3.01
N ALA A 329 -23.91 10.26 2.30
CA ALA A 329 -25.05 9.77 1.55
C ALA A 329 -24.60 8.86 0.40
N VAL A 330 -25.33 7.78 0.17
CA VAL A 330 -25.26 7.03 -1.09
C VAL A 330 -25.86 7.90 -2.20
N ILE A 331 -25.09 8.15 -3.25
CA ILE A 331 -25.48 9.03 -4.37
C ILE A 331 -25.66 8.24 -5.67
N TYR A 332 -25.03 7.08 -5.79
CA TYR A 332 -25.15 6.23 -6.98
C TYR A 332 -26.15 5.10 -6.78
N THR A 333 -26.89 4.81 -7.85
CA THR A 333 -27.80 3.66 -7.88
C THR A 333 -27.00 2.35 -8.01
N PRO A 334 -27.54 1.21 -7.56
CA PRO A 334 -26.92 -0.11 -7.75
C PRO A 334 -26.57 -0.49 -9.19
N GLN A 335 -27.20 0.14 -10.18
CA GLN A 335 -26.98 -0.12 -11.61
C GLN A 335 -25.91 0.77 -12.23
N GLU A 336 -25.39 1.75 -11.49
CA GLU A 336 -24.33 2.62 -11.97
C GLU A 336 -23.07 1.80 -12.29
N SER A 337 -22.44 2.08 -13.44
CA SER A 337 -21.22 1.39 -13.85
C SER A 337 -19.98 2.20 -13.49
N PHE A 338 -18.89 1.51 -13.15
CA PHE A 338 -17.61 2.15 -12.83
C PHE A 338 -16.48 1.47 -13.58
N ALA A 339 -15.50 2.27 -13.97
CA ALA A 339 -14.29 1.82 -14.65
C ALA A 339 -13.08 2.63 -14.16
N VAL A 340 -11.91 2.01 -14.15
CA VAL A 340 -10.65 2.69 -13.84
C VAL A 340 -10.41 3.80 -14.86
N GLY A 341 -10.09 5.01 -14.39
CA GLY A 341 -9.82 6.17 -15.24
C GLY A 341 -11.07 6.85 -15.79
N GLN A 342 -12.26 6.56 -15.25
CA GLN A 342 -13.51 7.18 -15.66
C GLN A 342 -14.14 7.97 -14.51
N ALA A 343 -14.24 9.29 -14.68
CA ALA A 343 -14.90 10.19 -13.75
C ALA A 343 -16.42 10.25 -14.00
N LYS A 344 -17.16 10.78 -13.04
CA LYS A 344 -18.62 10.96 -13.10
C LYS A 344 -18.98 12.43 -12.96
N VAL A 345 -19.75 12.95 -13.92
CA VAL A 345 -20.37 14.27 -13.81
C VAL A 345 -21.72 14.09 -13.09
N ILE A 346 -21.72 14.24 -11.77
CA ILE A 346 -22.87 13.92 -10.92
C ILE A 346 -23.90 15.05 -10.84
N ARG A 347 -23.49 16.28 -11.17
CA ARG A 347 -24.39 17.44 -11.28
C ARG A 347 -24.00 18.23 -12.52
N ARG A 348 -24.97 18.55 -13.38
CA ARG A 348 -24.78 19.37 -14.57
C ARG A 348 -26.02 20.19 -14.91
N ASP A 349 -25.79 21.40 -15.39
CA ASP A 349 -26.78 22.27 -16.02
C ASP A 349 -26.16 22.97 -17.25
N VAL A 350 -27.00 23.49 -18.15
CA VAL A 350 -26.53 24.28 -19.30
C VAL A 350 -25.95 25.64 -18.88
N ASN A 351 -26.35 26.15 -17.72
CA ASN A 351 -25.94 27.44 -17.18
C ASN A 351 -24.74 27.35 -16.23
N ASP A 352 -24.12 26.16 -16.08
CA ASP A 352 -22.97 25.95 -15.20
C ASP A 352 -21.84 26.95 -15.51
N LYS A 353 -21.33 27.62 -14.46
CA LYS A 353 -20.31 28.66 -14.60
C LYS A 353 -18.91 28.24 -14.17
N VAL A 354 -18.82 27.17 -13.38
CA VAL A 354 -17.57 26.60 -12.83
C VAL A 354 -17.71 25.09 -12.75
N THR A 355 -16.64 24.36 -13.07
CA THR A 355 -16.52 22.93 -12.79
C THR A 355 -15.83 22.72 -11.45
N VAL A 356 -16.55 22.14 -10.49
CA VAL A 356 -16.02 21.76 -9.18
C VAL A 356 -15.70 20.27 -9.19
N ILE A 357 -14.48 19.92 -8.81
CA ILE A 357 -13.97 18.55 -8.75
C ILE A 357 -13.67 18.21 -7.30
N GLY A 358 -14.33 17.17 -6.77
CA GLY A 358 -14.13 16.67 -5.41
C GLY A 358 -14.07 15.15 -5.38
N ALA A 359 -13.76 14.59 -4.21
CA ALA A 359 -13.77 13.15 -3.97
C ALA A 359 -13.94 12.85 -2.47
N GLY A 360 -14.58 11.73 -2.13
CA GLY A 360 -14.90 11.41 -0.75
C GLY A 360 -15.76 12.50 -0.11
N VAL A 361 -15.40 12.92 1.10
CA VAL A 361 -16.14 13.96 1.86
C VAL A 361 -16.28 15.28 1.11
N THR A 362 -15.27 15.71 0.33
CA THR A 362 -15.33 17.01 -0.35
C THR A 362 -16.26 17.01 -1.56
N LEU A 363 -16.63 15.83 -2.09
CA LEU A 363 -17.67 15.72 -3.10
C LEU A 363 -19.04 16.06 -2.51
N HIS A 364 -19.32 15.61 -1.29
CA HIS A 364 -20.57 15.93 -0.58
C HIS A 364 -20.62 17.41 -0.21
N GLU A 365 -19.49 18.00 0.21
CA GLU A 365 -19.37 19.45 0.41
C GLU A 365 -19.61 20.24 -0.89
N ALA A 366 -19.13 19.73 -2.05
CA ALA A 366 -19.36 20.35 -3.35
C ALA A 366 -20.84 20.28 -3.78
N LEU A 367 -21.53 19.17 -3.49
CA LEU A 367 -22.97 19.04 -3.72
C LEU A 367 -23.77 20.01 -2.83
N ALA A 368 -23.41 20.13 -1.55
CA ALA A 368 -24.02 21.09 -0.63
C ALA A 368 -23.79 22.54 -1.09
N ALA A 369 -22.56 22.87 -1.53
CA ALA A 369 -22.25 24.18 -2.11
C ALA A 369 -23.08 24.47 -3.37
N ALA A 370 -23.30 23.46 -4.21
CA ALA A 370 -24.10 23.60 -5.43
C ALA A 370 -25.58 23.88 -5.13
N GLU A 371 -26.14 23.24 -4.10
CA GLU A 371 -27.50 23.50 -3.63
C GLU A 371 -27.63 24.94 -3.10
N ASP A 372 -26.69 25.40 -2.29
CA ASP A 372 -26.72 26.76 -1.74
C ASP A 372 -26.53 27.84 -2.82
N LEU A 373 -25.59 27.64 -3.75
CA LEU A 373 -25.37 28.55 -4.88
C LEU A 373 -26.60 28.65 -5.81
N SER A 374 -27.36 27.57 -5.94
CA SER A 374 -28.58 27.57 -6.77
C SER A 374 -29.65 28.53 -6.25
N LYS A 375 -29.69 28.78 -4.93
CA LYS A 375 -30.58 29.76 -4.29
C LYS A 375 -30.19 31.20 -4.63
N GLU A 376 -28.99 31.40 -5.15
CA GLU A 376 -28.45 32.68 -5.62
C GLU A 376 -28.33 32.73 -7.16
N ASP A 377 -29.04 31.85 -7.89
CA ASP A 377 -29.02 31.74 -9.35
C ASP A 377 -27.64 31.44 -9.96
N ILE A 378 -26.73 30.83 -9.18
CA ILE A 378 -25.42 30.37 -9.65
C ILE A 378 -25.47 28.84 -9.79
N SER A 379 -25.28 28.33 -11.02
CA SER A 379 -25.12 26.89 -11.26
C SER A 379 -23.64 26.51 -11.38
N ILE A 380 -23.28 25.38 -10.76
CA ILE A 380 -21.95 24.77 -10.87
C ILE A 380 -22.06 23.31 -11.30
N ARG A 381 -21.08 22.87 -12.08
CA ARG A 381 -20.91 21.47 -12.43
C ARG A 381 -20.13 20.77 -11.33
N VAL A 382 -20.51 19.54 -10.97
CA VAL A 382 -19.79 18.74 -9.97
C VAL A 382 -19.31 17.44 -10.59
N ILE A 383 -18.02 17.17 -10.45
CA ILE A 383 -17.34 15.95 -10.94
C ILE A 383 -16.79 15.17 -9.75
N ASP A 384 -17.14 13.89 -9.70
CA ASP A 384 -16.51 12.87 -8.87
C ASP A 384 -15.44 12.14 -9.70
N LEU A 385 -14.20 12.13 -9.25
CA LEU A 385 -13.10 11.55 -10.03
C LEU A 385 -13.14 10.02 -10.07
N PHE A 386 -13.67 9.38 -9.03
CA PHE A 386 -13.60 7.94 -8.77
C PHE A 386 -12.17 7.37 -8.66
N THR A 387 -11.34 7.53 -9.70
CA THR A 387 -9.90 7.26 -9.66
C THR A 387 -9.08 8.54 -9.80
N ILE A 388 -8.12 8.74 -8.89
CA ILE A 388 -7.18 9.87 -8.93
C ILE A 388 -6.01 9.56 -9.89
N LYS A 389 -5.71 8.26 -10.05
CA LYS A 389 -4.69 7.75 -10.98
C LYS A 389 -5.15 6.39 -11.53
N PRO A 390 -5.30 6.22 -12.85
CA PRO A 390 -5.27 7.27 -13.88
C PRO A 390 -6.42 8.27 -13.71
N LEU A 391 -6.20 9.50 -14.19
CA LEU A 391 -7.19 10.57 -14.16
C LEU A 391 -7.98 10.62 -15.48
N ASP A 392 -9.28 10.91 -15.43
CA ASP A 392 -10.10 11.09 -16.62
C ASP A 392 -9.91 12.48 -17.25
N VAL A 393 -8.77 12.65 -17.93
CA VAL A 393 -8.36 13.92 -18.55
C VAL A 393 -9.41 14.43 -19.56
N THR A 394 -10.01 13.53 -20.33
CA THR A 394 -11.00 13.87 -21.36
C THR A 394 -12.27 14.46 -20.76
N THR A 395 -12.80 13.82 -19.72
CA THR A 395 -13.99 14.33 -19.01
C THR A 395 -13.68 15.65 -18.33
N ILE A 396 -12.52 15.81 -17.69
CA ILE A 396 -12.16 17.06 -17.02
C ILE A 396 -12.08 18.23 -18.01
N ILE A 397 -11.33 18.09 -19.10
CA ILE A 397 -11.13 19.17 -20.08
C ILE A 397 -12.45 19.55 -20.76
N SER A 398 -13.24 18.58 -21.18
CA SER A 398 -14.52 18.84 -21.86
C SER A 398 -15.52 19.58 -20.96
N ASN A 399 -15.59 19.21 -19.69
CA ASN A 399 -16.47 19.87 -18.73
C ASN A 399 -15.96 21.24 -18.31
N ALA A 400 -14.65 21.42 -18.14
CA ALA A 400 -14.04 22.72 -17.90
C ALA A 400 -14.35 23.71 -19.03
N LYS A 401 -14.20 23.27 -20.29
CA LYS A 401 -14.58 24.08 -21.47
C LYS A 401 -16.06 24.45 -21.47
N ALA A 402 -16.93 23.51 -21.11
CA ALA A 402 -18.38 23.76 -21.00
C ALA A 402 -18.74 24.77 -19.90
N THR A 403 -17.88 24.95 -18.89
CA THR A 403 -18.06 25.91 -17.80
C THR A 403 -17.12 27.12 -17.92
N GLY A 404 -16.79 27.53 -19.14
CA GLY A 404 -16.00 28.75 -19.39
C GLY A 404 -14.55 28.68 -18.94
N GLY A 405 -13.96 27.48 -18.91
CA GLY A 405 -12.54 27.28 -18.59
C GLY A 405 -12.22 27.30 -17.09
N ARG A 406 -13.22 27.34 -16.21
CA ARG A 406 -13.00 27.51 -14.76
C ARG A 406 -13.14 26.19 -14.01
N ILE A 407 -12.07 25.78 -13.33
CA ILE A 407 -12.04 24.61 -12.47
C ILE A 407 -11.75 25.03 -11.02
N ILE A 408 -12.52 24.49 -10.07
CA ILE A 408 -12.14 24.44 -8.66
C ILE A 408 -11.93 22.98 -8.29
N THR A 409 -10.76 22.68 -7.73
CA THR A 409 -10.50 21.39 -7.09
C THR A 409 -10.62 21.57 -5.58
N VAL A 410 -11.24 20.61 -4.90
CA VAL A 410 -11.37 20.61 -3.44
C VAL A 410 -11.05 19.24 -2.86
N GLU A 411 -10.07 19.17 -1.97
CA GLU A 411 -9.59 17.91 -1.41
C GLU A 411 -9.26 17.94 0.08
N ASP A 412 -9.62 16.87 0.78
CA ASP A 412 -9.23 16.62 2.17
C ASP A 412 -7.84 15.93 2.21
N HIS A 413 -6.83 16.68 1.77
CA HIS A 413 -5.42 16.30 1.58
C HIS A 413 -4.55 17.57 1.53
N TYR A 414 -3.23 17.47 1.72
CA TYR A 414 -2.31 18.59 1.50
C TYR A 414 -2.30 19.03 0.02
N PRO A 415 -1.91 20.28 -0.29
CA PRO A 415 -1.90 20.76 -1.67
C PRO A 415 -0.90 20.01 -2.56
N GLU A 416 0.24 19.57 -2.01
CA GLU A 416 1.28 18.91 -2.78
C GLU A 416 0.90 17.46 -3.10
N GLY A 417 1.03 17.08 -4.37
CA GLY A 417 0.83 15.72 -4.84
C GLY A 417 -0.60 15.20 -4.77
N GLY A 418 -1.59 16.04 -4.47
CA GLY A 418 -3.00 15.68 -4.36
C GLY A 418 -3.79 15.67 -5.69
N ILE A 419 -5.10 15.79 -5.57
CA ILE A 419 -6.08 15.95 -6.66
C ILE A 419 -5.79 17.22 -7.45
N GLY A 420 -5.61 18.35 -6.76
CA GLY A 420 -5.38 19.65 -7.35
C GLY A 420 -4.17 19.64 -8.28
N GLU A 421 -3.03 19.12 -7.83
CA GLU A 421 -1.84 19.02 -8.68
C GLU A 421 -2.02 18.03 -9.83
N ALA A 422 -2.74 16.92 -9.63
CA ALA A 422 -3.04 15.99 -10.70
C ALA A 422 -3.88 16.64 -11.81
N VAL A 423 -4.89 17.42 -11.43
CA VAL A 423 -5.74 18.17 -12.37
C VAL A 423 -4.94 19.28 -13.06
N CYS A 424 -4.13 20.06 -12.33
CA CYS A 424 -3.26 21.07 -12.92
C CYS A 424 -2.33 20.49 -14.00
N ALA A 425 -1.69 19.34 -13.71
CA ALA A 425 -0.85 18.65 -14.68
C ALA A 425 -1.66 18.13 -15.89
N ALA A 426 -2.89 17.67 -15.69
CA ALA A 426 -3.75 17.16 -16.76
C ALA A 426 -4.22 18.23 -17.74
N VAL A 427 -4.40 19.47 -17.27
CA VAL A 427 -4.91 20.59 -18.10
C VAL A 427 -3.81 21.58 -18.49
N SER A 428 -2.54 21.32 -18.20
CA SER A 428 -1.45 22.28 -18.35
C SER A 428 -1.22 22.77 -19.79
N MET A 429 -1.72 22.03 -20.78
CA MET A 429 -1.62 22.37 -22.21
C MET A 429 -2.86 23.10 -22.75
N GLU A 430 -3.85 23.37 -21.90
CA GLU A 430 -5.11 24.03 -22.26
C GLU A 430 -5.05 25.51 -21.83
N PRO A 431 -4.84 26.46 -22.75
CA PRO A 431 -4.53 27.86 -22.41
C PRO A 431 -5.69 28.61 -21.75
N ASP A 432 -6.93 28.17 -22.02
CA ASP A 432 -8.15 28.80 -21.52
C ASP A 432 -8.69 28.13 -20.25
N ILE A 433 -7.94 27.19 -19.65
CA ILE A 433 -8.34 26.50 -18.42
C ILE A 433 -7.57 27.06 -17.22
N LEU A 434 -8.31 27.56 -16.24
CA LEU A 434 -7.82 28.03 -14.95
C LEU A 434 -8.24 27.05 -13.85
N VAL A 435 -7.29 26.66 -13.01
CA VAL A 435 -7.53 25.78 -11.86
C VAL A 435 -7.29 26.56 -10.57
N HIS A 436 -8.29 26.57 -9.70
CA HIS A 436 -8.18 27.04 -8.32
C HIS A 436 -8.21 25.85 -7.36
N GLN A 437 -7.27 25.79 -6.43
CA GLN A 437 -7.09 24.66 -5.53
C GLN A 437 -7.55 25.03 -4.12
N LEU A 438 -8.45 24.22 -3.56
CA LEU A 438 -8.80 24.21 -2.14
C LEU A 438 -8.28 22.90 -1.55
N ALA A 439 -7.35 23.01 -0.61
CA ALA A 439 -6.71 21.87 0.04
C ALA A 439 -6.38 22.25 1.49
N VAL A 440 -6.08 21.25 2.32
CA VAL A 440 -5.75 21.44 3.73
C VAL A 440 -4.38 22.13 3.82
N ALA A 441 -4.34 23.33 4.40
CA ALA A 441 -3.11 24.09 4.59
C ALA A 441 -2.54 23.93 6.01
N GLY A 442 -1.32 23.41 6.11
CA GLY A 442 -0.61 23.24 7.38
C GLY A 442 -1.12 22.08 8.24
N VAL A 443 -0.39 21.78 9.33
CA VAL A 443 -0.70 20.64 10.19
C VAL A 443 -2.04 20.89 10.93
N PRO A 444 -3.00 19.94 10.85
CA PRO A 444 -4.29 20.12 11.52
C PRO A 444 -4.27 20.02 13.05
N ARG A 445 -5.48 20.04 13.63
CA ARG A 445 -5.72 19.85 15.07
C ARG A 445 -6.97 18.99 15.28
N SER A 446 -7.19 18.54 16.51
CA SER A 446 -8.44 17.88 16.90
C SER A 446 -9.63 18.85 16.87
N GLY A 447 -10.79 18.34 16.46
CA GLY A 447 -12.06 19.06 16.40
C GLY A 447 -13.14 18.17 15.77
N LYS A 448 -14.38 18.65 15.69
CA LYS A 448 -15.42 17.87 14.98
C LYS A 448 -15.15 17.90 13.47
N PRO A 449 -15.48 16.84 12.71
CA PRO A 449 -15.20 16.77 11.28
C PRO A 449 -15.62 18.02 10.48
N GLY A 450 -16.87 18.49 10.64
CA GLY A 450 -17.35 19.69 9.94
C GLY A 450 -16.66 20.98 10.36
N GLU A 451 -16.26 21.11 11.63
CA GLU A 451 -15.48 22.26 12.12
C GLU A 451 -14.09 22.29 11.50
N LEU A 452 -13.47 21.11 11.31
CA LEU A 452 -12.15 21.00 10.70
C LEU A 452 -12.19 21.24 9.19
N LEU A 453 -13.17 20.68 8.47
CA LEU A 453 -13.35 20.98 7.04
C LEU A 453 -13.50 22.49 6.81
N ASP A 454 -14.23 23.17 7.69
CA ASP A 454 -14.36 24.62 7.65
C ASP A 454 -13.06 25.35 8.04
N MET A 455 -12.42 24.96 9.15
CA MET A 455 -11.17 25.56 9.60
C MET A 455 -10.05 25.50 8.56
N PHE A 456 -9.97 24.38 7.82
CA PHE A 456 -8.93 24.13 6.82
C PHE A 456 -9.35 24.49 5.39
N GLY A 457 -10.46 25.18 5.20
CA GLY A 457 -10.78 25.82 3.92
C GLY A 457 -11.36 24.89 2.85
N VAL A 458 -11.89 23.73 3.23
CA VAL A 458 -12.36 22.68 2.29
C VAL A 458 -13.86 22.34 2.47
N SER A 459 -14.57 23.08 3.32
CA SER A 459 -16.03 22.99 3.48
C SER A 459 -16.80 23.63 2.32
N ALA A 460 -18.10 23.32 2.24
CA ALA A 460 -19.05 23.93 1.30
C ALA A 460 -18.98 25.47 1.32
N ARG A 461 -18.82 26.08 2.51
CA ARG A 461 -18.65 27.53 2.66
C ARG A 461 -17.48 28.07 1.86
N HIS A 462 -16.34 27.38 1.85
CA HIS A 462 -15.15 27.82 1.12
C HIS A 462 -15.27 27.55 -0.38
N ILE A 463 -15.94 26.47 -0.78
CA ILE A 463 -16.28 26.21 -2.18
C ILE A 463 -17.16 27.35 -2.73
N ILE A 464 -18.21 27.76 -1.99
CA ILE A 464 -19.08 28.88 -2.36
C ILE A 464 -18.29 30.18 -2.53
N VAL A 465 -17.40 30.49 -1.57
CA VAL A 465 -16.54 31.69 -1.64
C VAL A 465 -15.65 31.64 -2.88
N ALA A 466 -14.98 30.51 -3.14
CA ALA A 466 -14.10 30.34 -4.29
C ALA A 466 -14.86 30.48 -5.62
N VAL A 467 -16.07 29.90 -5.73
CA VAL A 467 -16.93 30.07 -6.91
C VAL A 467 -17.25 31.54 -7.14
N LYS A 468 -17.71 32.26 -6.12
CA LYS A 468 -18.06 33.68 -6.24
C LYS A 468 -16.84 34.53 -6.63
N CYS A 469 -15.67 34.28 -6.03
CA CYS A 469 -14.44 34.98 -6.38
C CYS A 469 -14.02 34.76 -7.83
N ILE A 470 -14.11 33.53 -8.35
CA ILE A 470 -13.77 33.22 -9.75
C ILE A 470 -14.72 33.90 -10.74
N LEU A 471 -15.99 34.12 -10.37
CA LEU A 471 -16.96 34.78 -11.25
C LEU A 471 -16.88 36.31 -11.25
N MET A 472 -16.20 36.89 -10.25
CA MET A 472 -15.95 38.34 -10.18
C MET A 472 -14.71 38.78 -10.96
N ASN A 473 -13.79 37.84 -11.21
CA ASN A 473 -12.58 38.03 -12.03
C ASN A 473 -12.84 37.66 -13.48
#